data_AF-A0A139M7M8-F1
#
_entry.id   AF-A0A139M7M8-F1
#
_cell.length_a   1.000
_cell.length_b   1.000
_cell.length_c   1.000
_cell.angle_alpha   90.00
_cell.angle_beta   90.00
_cell.angle_gamma   90.00
#
_symmetry.space_group_name_H-M   'P 1'
#
loop_
_entity.id
_entity.type
_entity.pdbx_description
1 polymer ?
#
loop_
_entity_poly.entity_id
_entity_poly.type
_entity_poly.pdbx_seq_one_letter_code
_entity_poly.pdbx_strand_id
1 'polypeptide(L)'
;MDKENWLEFCLALGPTFADTPFAKMEKGPATIVVKHLKNKKSFVYISERDGELVLAVKGLPSVNEELRESFVSIRPAWHMNKIH
;
A
#
# COMPACT_ATOMS: atom_id res chain seq x y z
N MET A 1 -2.51 13.65 4.61
CA MET A 1 -1.08 13.24 4.60
C MET A 1 -0.73 12.98 3.15
N ASP A 2 0.36 13.56 2.66
CA ASP A 2 0.84 13.38 1.29
C ASP A 2 1.66 12.08 1.15
N LYS A 3 2.13 11.83 -0.06
CA LYS A 3 2.85 10.61 -0.44
C LYS A 3 4.16 10.47 0.34
N GLU A 4 4.90 11.56 0.51
CA GLU A 4 6.18 11.63 1.19
C GLU A 4 6.03 11.30 2.67
N ASN A 5 5.06 11.90 3.34
CA ASN A 5 4.79 11.63 4.76
C ASN A 5 4.35 10.18 4.99
N TRP A 6 3.53 9.61 4.10
CA TRP A 6 3.15 8.20 4.19
C TRP A 6 4.34 7.26 3.98
N LEU A 7 5.22 7.59 3.04
CA LEU A 7 6.44 6.82 2.80
C LEU A 7 7.36 6.86 4.02
N GLU A 8 7.59 8.06 4.58
CA GLU A 8 8.42 8.24 5.78
C GLU A 8 7.85 7.44 6.96
N PHE A 9 6.54 7.56 7.21
CA PHE A 9 5.86 6.77 8.24
C PHE A 9 6.09 5.27 8.06
N CYS A 10 5.89 4.74 6.84
CA CYS A 10 6.08 3.31 6.58
C CYS A 10 7.53 2.85 6.79
N LEU A 11 8.50 3.70 6.43
CA LEU A 11 9.92 3.41 6.61
C LEU A 11 10.32 3.42 8.09
N ALA A 12 9.65 4.21 8.92
CA ALA A 12 9.88 4.29 10.36
C ALA A 12 9.34 3.07 11.16
N LEU A 13 8.49 2.22 10.56
CA LEU A 13 7.89 1.05 11.23
C LEU A 13 8.90 -0.08 11.54
N GLY A 14 10.13 0.00 11.05
CA GLY A 14 11.19 -0.96 11.32
C GLY A 14 12.11 -1.21 10.12
N PRO A 15 12.85 -2.33 10.07
CA PRO A 15 13.77 -2.63 8.97
C PRO A 15 13.00 -2.92 7.67
N THR A 16 12.74 -1.85 6.92
CA THR A 16 11.96 -1.83 5.69
C THR A 16 12.71 -1.07 4.59
N PHE A 17 12.27 -1.21 3.36
CA PHE A 17 12.78 -0.43 2.23
C PHE A 17 11.67 -0.22 1.20
N ALA A 18 11.83 0.83 0.38
CA ALA A 18 10.93 1.17 -0.70
C ALA A 18 11.54 0.80 -2.05
N ASP A 19 10.69 0.45 -3.01
CA ASP A 19 11.06 0.04 -4.36
C ASP A 19 9.90 0.35 -5.33
N THR A 20 10.18 0.46 -6.63
CA THR A 20 9.19 0.77 -7.68
C THR A 20 9.21 -0.31 -8.78
N PRO A 21 8.85 -1.56 -8.44
CA PRO A 21 9.04 -2.72 -9.34
C PRO A 21 8.24 -2.63 -10.65
N PHE A 22 7.22 -1.77 -10.70
CA PHE A 22 6.32 -1.61 -11.84
C PHE A 22 6.60 -0.37 -12.68
N ALA A 23 7.61 0.44 -12.34
CA ALA A 23 7.86 1.74 -12.97
C ALA A 23 8.01 1.69 -14.51
N LYS A 24 8.48 0.57 -15.06
CA LYS A 24 8.61 0.38 -16.52
C LYS A 24 7.30 0.06 -17.23
N MET A 25 6.28 -0.41 -16.52
CA MET A 25 4.98 -0.83 -17.06
C MET A 25 3.90 0.24 -16.86
N GLU A 26 4.04 1.09 -15.85
CA GLU A 26 3.10 2.14 -15.54
C GLU A 26 3.30 3.36 -16.45
N LYS A 27 2.20 3.95 -16.92
CA LYS A 27 2.22 5.18 -17.72
C LYS A 27 2.16 6.45 -16.86
N GLY A 28 1.85 6.31 -15.58
CA GLY A 28 1.73 7.39 -14.60
C GLY A 28 2.82 7.36 -13.54
N PRO A 29 2.63 8.08 -12.42
CA PRO A 29 3.54 8.03 -11.29
C PRO A 29 3.76 6.59 -10.81
N ALA A 30 5.02 6.22 -10.62
CA ALA A 30 5.36 4.86 -10.21
C ALA A 30 4.74 4.53 -8.84
N THR A 31 4.13 3.36 -8.74
CA THR A 31 3.68 2.78 -7.46
C THR A 31 4.90 2.48 -6.59
N ILE A 32 4.91 3.03 -5.38
CA ILE A 32 5.93 2.73 -4.38
C ILE A 32 5.48 1.51 -3.58
N VAL A 33 6.32 0.50 -3.49
CA VAL A 33 6.08 -0.72 -2.72
C VAL A 33 7.02 -0.75 -1.54
N VAL A 34 6.48 -0.73 -0.33
CA VAL A 34 7.27 -0.84 0.90
C VAL A 34 7.29 -2.31 1.35
N LYS A 35 8.50 -2.81 1.60
CA LYS A 35 8.79 -4.23 1.85
C LYS A 35 9.61 -4.39 3.13
N HIS A 36 9.42 -5.51 3.84
CA HIS A 36 10.30 -5.86 4.95
C HIS A 36 11.69 -6.25 4.44
N LEU A 37 12.75 -5.76 5.09
CA LEU A 37 14.14 -6.01 4.66
C LEU A 37 14.50 -7.50 4.74
N LYS A 38 14.01 -8.21 5.77
CA LYS A 38 14.34 -9.61 6.08
C LYS A 38 13.84 -10.61 5.04
N ASN A 39 12.58 -10.48 4.60
CA ASN A 39 11.92 -11.48 3.74
C ASN A 39 11.43 -10.90 2.41
N LYS A 40 11.66 -9.61 2.16
CA LYS A 40 11.27 -8.87 0.95
C LYS A 40 9.77 -8.88 0.65
N LYS A 41 8.93 -9.32 1.59
CA LYS A 41 7.47 -9.30 1.44
C LYS A 41 6.97 -7.86 1.55
N SER A 42 6.12 -7.47 0.61
CA SER A 42 5.41 -6.19 0.64
C SER A 42 4.32 -6.19 1.71
N PHE A 43 4.13 -5.02 2.33
CA PHE A 43 3.03 -4.78 3.26
C PHE A 43 2.23 -3.52 2.91
N VAL A 44 2.80 -2.60 2.12
CA VAL A 44 2.10 -1.41 1.63
C VAL A 44 2.44 -1.13 0.17
N TYR A 45 1.44 -0.67 -0.57
CA TYR A 45 1.58 -0.11 -1.92
C TYR A 45 0.99 1.30 -1.89
N ILE A 46 1.79 2.29 -2.26
CA ILE A 46 1.41 3.71 -2.32
C ILE A 46 1.34 4.09 -3.79
N SER A 47 0.15 4.43 -4.27
CA SER A 47 -0.11 4.70 -5.69
C SER A 47 -1.13 5.82 -5.84
N GLU A 48 -1.06 6.53 -6.96
CA GLU A 48 -2.13 7.44 -7.38
C GLU A 48 -3.10 6.72 -8.30
N ARG A 49 -4.40 6.81 -8.01
CA ARG A 49 -5.47 6.26 -8.85
C ARG A 49 -6.61 7.26 -8.92
N ASP A 50 -7.09 7.51 -10.14
CA ASP A 50 -8.20 8.44 -10.40
C ASP A 50 -8.01 9.83 -9.75
N GLY A 51 -6.75 10.29 -9.64
CA GLY A 51 -6.39 11.55 -8.99
C GLY A 51 -6.30 11.50 -7.46
N GLU A 52 -6.54 10.33 -6.86
CA GLU A 52 -6.47 10.12 -5.41
C GLU A 52 -5.21 9.34 -5.00
N LEU A 53 -4.62 9.72 -3.87
CA LEU A 53 -3.56 8.94 -3.23
C LEU A 53 -4.19 7.74 -2.49
N VAL A 54 -3.82 6.54 -2.90
CA VAL A 54 -4.36 5.28 -2.36
C VAL A 54 -3.24 4.46 -1.74
N LEU A 55 -3.51 3.93 -0.53
CA LEU A 55 -2.66 2.96 0.15
C LEU A 55 -3.36 1.59 0.13
N ALA A 56 -2.75 0.60 -0.51
CA ALA A 56 -3.17 -0.79 -0.34
C ALA A 56 -2.30 -1.46 0.73
N VAL A 57 -2.92 -1.81 1.85
CA VAL A 57 -2.25 -2.31 3.06
C VAL A 57 -2.57 -3.79 3.24
N LYS A 58 -1.58 -4.59 3.61
CA LYS A 58 -1.77 -6.00 3.97
C LYS A 58 -2.31 -6.11 5.40
N GLY A 59 -3.37 -6.88 5.59
CA GLY A 59 -4.02 -7.07 6.89
C GLY A 59 -4.48 -8.50 7.16
N LEU A 60 -5.03 -8.69 8.35
CA LEU A 60 -5.73 -9.92 8.71
C LEU A 60 -7.14 -9.90 8.11
N PRO A 61 -7.64 -11.01 7.56
CA PRO A 61 -8.96 -11.03 6.89
C PRO A 61 -10.11 -10.48 7.74
N SER A 62 -10.19 -10.88 9.01
CA SER A 62 -11.24 -10.43 9.93
C SER A 62 -11.16 -8.93 10.21
N VAL A 63 -9.95 -8.40 10.41
CA VAL A 63 -9.73 -6.96 10.63
C VAL A 63 -10.05 -6.17 9.37
N ASN A 64 -9.67 -6.66 8.19
CA ASN A 64 -9.98 -6.03 6.92
C ASN A 64 -11.49 -5.97 6.65
N GLU A 65 -12.23 -6.99 7.03
CA GLU A 65 -13.71 -7.00 6.96
C GLU A 65 -14.30 -5.92 7.88
N GLU A 66 -13.96 -5.93 9.16
CA GLU A 66 -14.42 -4.93 10.15
C GLU A 66 -14.11 -3.49 9.70
N LEU A 67 -12.91 -3.25 9.18
CA LEU A 67 -12.49 -1.94 8.69
C LEU A 67 -13.30 -1.48 7.47
N ARG A 68 -13.61 -2.39 6.54
CA ARG A 68 -14.41 -2.07 5.34
C ARG A 68 -15.87 -1.80 5.70
N GLU A 69 -16.39 -2.48 6.71
CA GLU A 69 -17.75 -2.22 7.23
C GLU A 69 -17.82 -0.87 7.97
N SER A 70 -16.75 -0.51 8.68
CA SER A 70 -16.71 0.70 9.52
C SER A 70 -16.37 1.98 8.75
N PHE A 71 -15.62 1.88 7.64
CA PHE A 71 -15.10 3.05 6.92
C PHE A 71 -15.34 2.94 5.41
N VAL A 72 -16.21 3.79 4.87
CA VAL A 72 -16.53 3.85 3.43
C VAL A 72 -15.33 4.16 2.51
N SER A 73 -14.28 4.76 3.07
CA SER A 73 -13.02 5.04 2.38
C SER A 73 -12.12 3.80 2.26
N ILE A 74 -12.37 2.75 3.05
CA ILE A 74 -11.63 1.49 2.98
C ILE A 74 -12.38 0.55 2.04
N ARG A 75 -11.75 0.22 0.92
CA ARG A 75 -12.33 -0.59 -0.15
C ARG A 75 -11.40 -1.75 -0.52
N PRO A 76 -11.91 -2.83 -1.16
CA PRO A 76 -11.06 -3.92 -1.61
C PRO A 76 -9.91 -3.42 -2.50
N ALA A 77 -8.68 -3.87 -2.21
CA ALA A 77 -7.49 -3.40 -2.90
C ALA A 77 -7.47 -3.81 -4.39
N TRP A 78 -7.15 -2.85 -5.26
CA TRP A 78 -7.03 -3.05 -6.71
C TRP A 78 -5.83 -3.92 -7.06
N HIS A 79 -6.02 -4.87 -7.98
CA HIS A 79 -5.03 -5.88 -8.42
C HIS A 79 -4.38 -6.74 -7.31
N MET A 80 -4.84 -6.59 -6.07
CA MET A 80 -4.39 -7.38 -4.93
C MET A 80 -5.43 -8.44 -4.57
N ASN A 81 -5.03 -9.35 -3.68
CA ASN A 81 -5.96 -10.20 -2.98
C ASN A 81 -6.94 -9.32 -2.18
N LYS A 82 -8.24 -9.63 -2.20
CA LYS A 82 -9.30 -8.81 -1.58
C LYS A 82 -9.71 -9.29 -0.19
N ILE A 83 -9.13 -10.41 0.25
CA ILE A 83 -9.28 -10.98 1.57
C ILE A 83 -8.16 -10.46 2.50
N HIS A 84 -6.93 -10.36 1.98
CA HIS A 84 -5.72 -9.99 2.73
C HIS A 84 -5.22 -8.58 2.46
#